data_AF-A0A967I451-F1
#
_entry.id   AF-A0A967I451-F1
#
_cell.length_a   1.000
_cell.length_b   1.000
_cell.length_c   1.000
_cell.angle_alpha   90.00
_cell.angle_beta   90.00
_cell.angle_gamma   90.00
#
_symmetry.space_group_name_H-M   'P 1'
#
loop_
_entity.id
_entity.type
_entity.pdbx_description
1 polymer ?
#
loop_
_entity_poly.entity_id
_entity_poly.type
_entity_poly.pdbx_seq_one_letter_code
_entity_poly.pdbx_strand_id
1 'polypeptide(L)'
;MALGVTTEVVARDLLSSVNTDAGFLKAVKWIDYRYKQLCSRVRFRHLREIGEIQIPARVSTGIVASTRDATGIVGTSTSWATSPTTTVNDNWYFRDQSAWYKITSVTDDTNLTLATAYSEDGGSSRSYNIVKRYHSLSSGARWVGDFVHTRLRTKLDVVNLGEMDREAPGRVQAGSFPVMVSQLG
;
A
#
# COMPACT_ATOMS: atom_id res chain seq x y z
N MET A 1 -16.20 19.45 26.43
CA MET A 1 -15.92 19.79 25.02
C MET A 1 -15.14 21.10 25.04
N ALA A 2 -13.81 21.05 24.94
CA ALA A 2 -13.00 22.27 24.98
C ALA A 2 -13.23 23.03 23.66
N LEU A 3 -13.72 24.27 23.74
CA LEU A 3 -13.83 25.17 22.59
C LEU A 3 -12.42 25.32 22.00
N GLY A 4 -12.20 24.78 20.81
CA GLY A 4 -10.90 24.85 20.14
C GLY A 4 -10.54 26.30 19.88
N VAL A 5 -9.41 26.76 20.42
CA VAL A 5 -8.86 28.08 20.11
C VAL A 5 -8.50 28.08 18.62
N THR A 6 -9.13 28.95 17.84
CA THR A 6 -8.88 29.04 16.40
C THR A 6 -7.71 29.99 16.11
N THR A 7 -7.11 29.89 14.93
CA THR A 7 -5.98 30.75 14.52
C THR A 7 -6.35 32.23 14.50
N GLU A 8 -7.63 32.55 14.26
CA GLU A 8 -8.18 33.91 14.35
C GLU A 8 -8.16 34.46 15.77
N VAL A 9 -8.47 33.63 16.78
CA VAL A 9 -8.43 34.05 18.19
C VAL A 9 -7.00 34.38 18.60
N VAL A 10 -6.04 33.52 18.23
CA VAL A 10 -4.61 33.75 18.49
C VAL A 10 -4.11 35.00 17.76
N ALA A 11 -4.52 35.20 16.51
CA ALA A 11 -4.13 36.37 15.74
C ALA A 11 -4.66 37.68 16.35
N ARG A 12 -5.90 37.68 16.85
CA ARG A 12 -6.50 38.83 17.55
C ARG A 12 -5.76 39.14 18.84
N ASP A 13 -5.46 38.13 19.64
CA ASP A 13 -4.74 38.30 20.92
C ASP A 13 -3.34 38.89 20.68
N LEU A 14 -2.61 38.35 19.70
CA LEU A 14 -1.28 38.84 19.33
C LEU A 14 -1.31 40.29 18.84
N LEU A 15 -2.26 40.67 17.99
CA LEU A 15 -2.38 42.05 17.50
C LEU A 15 -2.81 43.03 18.59
N SER A 16 -3.68 42.58 19.52
CA SER A 16 -4.06 43.37 20.68
C SER A 16 -2.87 43.66 21.60
N SER A 17 -1.94 42.71 21.75
CA SER A 17 -0.73 42.90 22.56
C SER A 17 0.26 43.90 21.96
N VAL A 18 0.26 44.07 20.63
CA VAL A 18 1.13 44.99 19.88
C VAL A 18 0.40 46.30 19.54
N ASN A 19 -0.85 46.45 19.99
CA ASN A 19 -1.68 47.63 19.83
C ASN A 19 -1.78 48.11 18.36
N THR A 20 -1.83 47.16 17.42
CA THR A 20 -1.79 47.43 15.98
C THR A 20 -2.85 46.60 15.25
N ASP A 21 -3.80 47.25 14.58
CA ASP A 21 -4.84 46.57 13.76
C ASP A 21 -4.41 46.32 12.30
N ALA A 22 -3.24 46.82 11.91
CA ALA A 22 -2.75 46.70 10.55
C ALA A 22 -2.35 45.24 10.22
N GLY A 23 -3.16 44.58 9.39
CA GLY A 23 -2.77 43.33 8.74
C GLY A 23 -3.27 42.04 9.38
N PHE A 24 -4.41 42.06 10.09
CA PHE A 24 -5.06 40.87 10.65
C PHE A 24 -5.07 39.66 9.71
N LEU A 25 -5.49 39.85 8.46
CA LEU A 25 -5.55 38.77 7.47
C LEU A 25 -4.16 38.18 7.15
N LYS A 26 -3.11 39.00 7.15
CA LYS A 26 -1.72 38.56 6.95
C LYS A 26 -1.21 37.82 8.19
N ALA A 27 -1.55 38.28 9.39
CA ALA A 27 -1.20 37.62 10.64
C ALA A 27 -1.84 36.23 10.73
N VAL A 28 -3.14 36.10 10.41
CA VAL A 28 -3.84 34.80 10.36
C VAL A 28 -3.17 33.86 9.37
N LYS A 29 -2.88 34.32 8.14
CA LYS A 29 -2.18 33.50 7.14
C LYS A 29 -0.79 33.08 7.62
N TRP A 30 -0.03 33.98 8.24
CA TRP A 30 1.30 33.65 8.76
C TRP A 30 1.24 32.62 9.89
N ILE A 31 0.31 32.77 10.84
CA ILE A 31 0.08 31.81 11.92
C ILE A 31 -0.32 30.45 11.34
N ASP A 32 -1.22 30.41 10.36
CA ASP A 32 -1.59 29.16 9.68
C ASP A 32 -0.39 28.50 8.98
N TYR A 33 0.45 29.27 8.28
CA TYR A 33 1.68 28.75 7.69
C TYR A 33 2.66 28.21 8.74
N ARG A 34 2.85 28.89 9.87
CA ARG A 34 3.72 28.43 10.97
C ARG A 34 3.15 27.21 11.66
N TYR A 35 1.84 27.17 11.88
CA TYR A 35 1.15 26.02 12.43
C TYR A 35 1.29 24.80 11.50
N LYS A 36 1.15 24.97 10.19
CA LYS A 36 1.43 23.93 9.18
C LYS A 36 2.88 23.46 9.21
N GLN A 37 3.85 24.38 9.34
CA GLN A 37 5.26 24.03 9.47
C GLN A 37 5.53 23.25 10.78
N LEU A 38 4.94 23.67 11.88
CA LEU A 38 5.05 22.97 13.17
C LEU A 38 4.44 21.56 13.08
N CYS A 39 3.24 21.45 12.51
CA CYS A 39 2.56 20.18 12.29
C CYS A 39 3.29 19.27 11.28
N SER A 40 4.08 19.84 10.35
CA SER A 40 4.95 19.03 9.49
C SER A 40 6.20 18.50 10.18
N ARG A 41 6.65 19.13 11.27
CA ARG A 41 7.88 18.76 11.99
C ARG A 41 7.61 17.93 13.24
N VAL A 42 6.52 18.19 13.94
CA VAL A 42 6.19 17.59 15.24
C VAL A 42 4.97 16.68 15.12
N ARG A 43 5.06 15.50 15.74
CA ARG A 43 4.05 14.43 15.61
C ARG A 43 2.87 14.62 16.58
N PHE A 44 2.00 15.60 16.35
CA PHE A 44 0.83 15.85 17.19
C PHE A 44 -0.14 14.67 17.21
N ARG A 45 -0.43 14.14 18.41
CA ARG A 45 -1.26 12.92 18.59
C ARG A 45 -2.71 13.11 18.15
N HIS A 46 -3.26 14.30 18.34
CA HIS A 46 -4.67 14.62 18.10
C HIS A 46 -4.97 14.94 16.62
N LEU A 47 -3.95 15.15 15.78
CA LEU A 47 -4.08 15.34 14.33
C LEU A 47 -3.73 14.06 13.55
N ARG A 48 -3.61 12.92 14.24
CA ARG A 48 -3.32 11.64 13.58
C ARG A 48 -4.62 11.04 13.10
N GLU A 49 -4.70 10.82 11.80
CA GLU A 49 -5.70 9.96 11.21
C GLU A 49 -5.14 8.54 11.11
N ILE A 50 -5.98 7.55 11.37
CA ILE A 50 -5.65 6.14 11.17
C ILE A 50 -5.92 5.84 9.71
N GLY A 51 -4.87 5.48 8.97
CA GLY A 51 -5.02 4.92 7.63
C GLY A 51 -5.28 3.41 7.72
N GLU A 52 -6.22 2.92 6.94
CA GLU A 52 -6.46 1.49 6.78
C GLU A 52 -5.99 1.04 5.39
N ILE A 53 -5.31 -0.10 5.33
CA ILE A 53 -4.92 -0.74 4.07
C ILE A 53 -5.58 -2.10 4.04
N GLN A 54 -6.40 -2.33 3.01
CA GLN A 54 -7.01 -3.62 2.77
C GLN A 54 -6.11 -4.44 1.85
N ILE A 55 -5.71 -5.62 2.33
CA ILE A 55 -4.94 -6.59 1.56
C ILE A 55 -5.92 -7.63 1.04
N PRO A 56 -6.11 -7.75 -0.29
CA PRO A 56 -7.03 -8.73 -0.85
C PRO A 56 -6.51 -10.15 -0.57
N ALA A 57 -7.44 -11.08 -0.43
CA ALA A 57 -7.10 -12.49 -0.34
C ALA A 57 -6.40 -12.97 -1.62
N ARG A 58 -5.55 -14.00 -1.48
CA ARG A 58 -4.91 -14.64 -2.64
C ARG A 58 -5.97 -15.28 -3.54
N VAL A 59 -5.76 -15.19 -4.84
CA VAL A 59 -6.59 -15.87 -5.84
C VAL A 59 -5.87 -17.17 -6.21
N SER A 60 -6.54 -18.29 -6.01
CA SER A 60 -5.99 -19.63 -6.29
C SER A 60 -7.06 -20.60 -6.80
N THR A 61 -8.14 -20.07 -7.38
CA THR A 61 -9.27 -20.88 -7.88
C THR A 61 -8.98 -21.34 -9.30
N GLY A 62 -9.14 -22.63 -9.56
CA GLY A 62 -8.84 -23.24 -10.86
C GLY A 62 -7.38 -23.69 -10.99
N ILE A 63 -7.01 -24.02 -12.22
CA ILE A 63 -5.67 -24.51 -12.56
C ILE A 63 -5.11 -23.69 -13.71
N VAL A 64 -3.79 -23.75 -13.90
CA VAL A 64 -3.11 -23.03 -14.99
C VAL A 64 -2.22 -23.95 -15.81
N ALA A 65 -2.05 -23.56 -17.06
CA ALA A 65 -1.03 -24.03 -17.97
C ALA A 65 0.00 -22.92 -18.16
N SER A 66 1.24 -23.22 -17.80
CA SER A 66 2.40 -22.35 -17.99
C SER A 66 3.35 -23.01 -18.99
N THR A 67 3.92 -22.22 -19.89
CA THR A 67 4.91 -22.69 -20.88
C THR A 67 6.21 -21.95 -20.61
N ARG A 68 7.33 -22.67 -20.52
CA ARG A 68 8.65 -22.05 -20.38
C ARG A 68 8.90 -21.09 -21.54
N ASP A 69 9.52 -19.96 -21.24
CA ASP A 69 9.85 -18.85 -22.13
C ASP A 69 8.64 -18.12 -22.74
N ALA A 70 7.42 -18.45 -22.30
CA ALA A 70 6.21 -17.72 -22.68
C ALA A 70 5.83 -16.67 -21.63
N THR A 71 5.22 -15.56 -22.06
CA THR A 71 4.65 -14.55 -21.16
C THR A 71 3.16 -14.79 -20.89
N GLY A 72 2.48 -15.56 -21.73
CA GLY A 72 1.07 -15.90 -21.57
C GLY A 72 0.87 -17.08 -20.63
N ILE A 73 -0.06 -16.95 -19.68
CA ILE A 73 -0.53 -18.03 -18.83
C ILE A 73 -2.00 -18.26 -19.12
N VAL A 74 -2.36 -19.54 -19.30
CA VAL A 74 -3.73 -19.95 -19.63
C VAL A 74 -4.33 -20.68 -18.44
N GLY A 75 -5.43 -20.17 -17.92
CA GLY A 75 -6.22 -20.74 -16.83
C GLY A 75 -7.29 -21.69 -17.33
N THR A 76 -7.72 -22.61 -16.47
CA THR A 76 -8.89 -23.45 -16.66
C THR A 76 -9.72 -23.41 -15.39
N SER A 77 -11.03 -23.13 -15.52
CA SER A 77 -11.93 -22.86 -14.40
C SER A 77 -11.45 -21.72 -13.50
N THR A 78 -10.82 -20.72 -14.11
CA THR A 78 -10.36 -19.48 -13.47
C THR A 78 -11.36 -18.35 -13.75
N SER A 79 -11.28 -17.29 -12.96
CA SER A 79 -12.20 -16.14 -13.04
C SER A 79 -11.43 -14.83 -12.85
N TRP A 80 -10.38 -14.61 -13.65
CA TRP A 80 -9.44 -13.50 -13.46
C TRP A 80 -9.97 -12.12 -13.88
N ALA A 81 -10.92 -12.06 -14.82
CA ALA A 81 -11.53 -10.81 -15.26
C ALA A 81 -12.70 -10.39 -14.35
N THR A 82 -13.16 -11.27 -13.47
CA THR A 82 -14.21 -10.98 -12.47
C THR A 82 -13.66 -10.90 -11.04
N SER A 83 -12.43 -11.34 -10.83
CA SER A 83 -11.67 -11.22 -9.57
C SER A 83 -11.01 -9.82 -9.45
N PRO A 84 -10.61 -9.33 -8.25
CA PRO A 84 -9.93 -8.04 -8.06
C PRO A 84 -8.61 -7.83 -8.84
N THR A 85 -8.20 -8.81 -9.66
CA THR A 85 -7.07 -8.76 -10.59
C THR A 85 -7.30 -7.89 -11.83
N THR A 86 -8.52 -7.36 -12.04
CA THR A 86 -8.88 -6.52 -13.19
C THR A 86 -8.16 -5.18 -13.24
N THR A 87 -7.75 -4.64 -12.09
CA THR A 87 -6.92 -3.43 -12.05
C THR A 87 -5.48 -3.83 -12.32
N VAL A 88 -5.17 -4.07 -13.59
CA VAL A 88 -3.90 -4.61 -14.08
C VAL A 88 -2.65 -3.81 -13.62
N ASN A 89 -2.81 -2.52 -13.28
CA ASN A 89 -1.73 -1.66 -12.79
C ASN A 89 -1.48 -1.74 -11.27
N ASP A 90 -2.22 -2.57 -10.53
CA ASP A 90 -2.19 -2.59 -9.06
C ASP A 90 -1.11 -3.50 -8.46
N ASN A 91 0.00 -3.75 -9.16
CA ASN A 91 1.12 -4.55 -8.64
C ASN A 91 0.73 -5.97 -8.19
N TRP A 92 -0.05 -6.65 -9.04
CA TRP A 92 -0.40 -8.05 -8.89
C TRP A 92 0.72 -8.96 -9.41
N TYR A 93 0.95 -10.06 -8.68
CA TYR A 93 1.97 -11.05 -9.00
C TYR A 93 1.36 -12.44 -9.06
N PHE A 94 1.75 -13.18 -10.09
CA PHE A 94 1.44 -14.58 -10.31
C PHE A 94 2.59 -15.48 -9.85
N ARG A 95 2.24 -16.66 -9.35
CA ARG A 95 3.18 -17.75 -9.06
C ARG A 95 2.48 -19.09 -9.07
N ASP A 96 3.07 -20.08 -9.73
CA ASP A 96 2.65 -21.49 -9.64
C ASP A 96 3.66 -22.36 -8.88
N GLN A 97 4.98 -22.11 -9.01
CA GLN A 97 6.02 -22.87 -8.30
C GLN A 97 6.81 -22.01 -7.29
N SER A 98 7.89 -21.35 -7.71
CA SER A 98 8.84 -20.68 -6.80
C SER A 98 8.96 -19.19 -7.11
N ALA A 99 9.05 -18.83 -8.39
CA ALA A 99 9.26 -17.47 -8.83
C ALA A 99 7.94 -16.65 -8.84
N TRP A 100 8.06 -15.36 -8.53
CA TRP A 100 6.96 -14.41 -8.62
C TRP A 100 7.08 -13.59 -9.91
N TYR A 101 6.03 -13.60 -10.71
CA TYR A 101 5.97 -12.89 -11.98
C TYR A 101 4.95 -11.76 -11.91
N LYS A 102 5.35 -10.54 -12.28
CA LYS A 102 4.42 -9.41 -12.33
C LYS A 102 3.42 -9.62 -13.46
N ILE A 103 2.13 -9.40 -13.19
CA ILE A 103 1.07 -9.47 -14.20
C ILE A 103 0.99 -8.10 -14.91
N THR A 104 0.98 -8.13 -16.24
CA THR A 104 0.93 -6.94 -17.11
C THR A 104 -0.42 -6.74 -17.77
N SER A 105 -1.21 -7.80 -17.95
CA SER A 105 -2.59 -7.73 -18.43
C SER A 105 -3.38 -8.98 -18.05
N VAL A 106 -4.68 -8.81 -17.89
CA VAL A 106 -5.67 -9.89 -17.83
C VAL A 106 -6.62 -9.63 -18.98
N THR A 107 -6.61 -10.53 -19.97
CA THR A 107 -7.39 -10.37 -21.21
C THR A 107 -8.82 -10.86 -21.00
N ASP A 108 -8.98 -11.97 -20.29
CA ASP A 108 -10.26 -12.58 -19.93
C ASP A 108 -10.12 -13.42 -18.65
N ASP A 109 -11.17 -14.14 -18.26
CA ASP A 109 -11.18 -14.96 -17.05
C ASP A 109 -10.13 -16.09 -17.02
N THR A 110 -9.56 -16.43 -18.18
CA THR A 110 -8.65 -17.55 -18.42
C THR A 110 -7.31 -17.14 -19.04
N ASN A 111 -7.08 -15.87 -19.37
CA ASN A 111 -5.84 -15.45 -20.02
C ASN A 111 -5.23 -14.26 -19.30
N LEU A 112 -3.98 -14.43 -18.85
CA LEU A 112 -3.16 -13.36 -18.28
C LEU A 112 -1.79 -13.30 -18.95
N THR A 113 -1.19 -12.12 -18.95
CA THR A 113 0.15 -11.86 -19.50
C THR A 113 1.08 -11.39 -18.40
N LEU A 114 2.28 -11.96 -18.36
CA LEU A 114 3.36 -11.63 -17.43
C LEU A 114 4.30 -10.56 -18.01
N ALA A 115 4.96 -9.80 -17.14
CA ALA A 115 5.93 -8.77 -17.52
C ALA A 115 7.26 -9.37 -18.00
N THR A 116 7.62 -10.53 -17.46
CA THR A 116 8.82 -11.30 -17.83
C THR A 116 8.38 -12.68 -18.28
N ALA A 117 9.16 -13.29 -19.18
CA ALA A 117 8.91 -14.66 -19.62
C ALA A 117 8.98 -15.64 -18.44
N TYR A 118 8.10 -16.64 -18.47
CA TYR A 118 8.03 -17.68 -17.46
C TYR A 118 9.27 -18.58 -17.58
N SER A 119 10.10 -18.63 -16.53
CA SER A 119 11.42 -19.28 -16.57
C SER A 119 11.43 -20.70 -16.00
N GLU A 120 10.43 -21.04 -15.19
CA GLU A 120 10.31 -22.34 -14.54
C GLU A 120 9.91 -23.43 -15.56
N ASP A 121 9.98 -24.69 -15.17
CA ASP A 121 9.52 -25.78 -16.05
C ASP A 121 8.03 -25.56 -16.32
N GLY A 122 7.59 -25.63 -17.58
CA GLY A 122 6.17 -25.51 -17.92
C GLY A 122 5.36 -26.74 -17.49
N GLY A 123 4.04 -26.63 -17.52
CA GLY A 123 3.15 -27.76 -17.28
C GLY A 123 1.68 -27.36 -17.36
N SER A 124 0.83 -28.34 -17.60
CA SER A 124 -0.62 -28.17 -17.52
C SER A 124 -1.14 -28.53 -16.13
N SER A 125 -2.32 -28.02 -15.79
CA SER A 125 -3.05 -28.35 -14.56
C SER A 125 -2.35 -28.01 -13.25
N ARG A 126 -1.62 -26.89 -13.21
CA ARG A 126 -0.90 -26.45 -12.02
C ARG A 126 -1.77 -25.62 -11.09
N SER A 127 -1.56 -25.79 -9.79
CA SER A 127 -2.08 -24.85 -8.78
C SER A 127 -1.27 -23.56 -8.84
N TYR A 128 -1.91 -22.44 -8.51
CA TYR A 128 -1.27 -21.14 -8.58
C TYR A 128 -1.77 -20.21 -7.46
N ASN A 129 -1.04 -19.11 -7.27
CA ASN A 129 -1.40 -18.02 -6.39
C ASN A 129 -1.21 -16.69 -7.13
N ILE A 130 -2.23 -15.85 -7.10
CA ILE A 130 -2.13 -14.45 -7.50
C ILE A 130 -2.35 -13.58 -6.26
N VAL A 131 -1.42 -12.67 -5.99
CA VAL A 131 -1.45 -11.76 -4.83
C VAL A 131 -1.00 -10.35 -5.20
N LYS A 132 -1.57 -9.35 -4.52
CA LYS A 132 -1.09 -7.97 -4.57
C LYS A 132 0.10 -7.83 -3.61
N ARG A 133 1.30 -7.63 -4.13
CA ARG A 133 2.53 -7.57 -3.30
C ARG A 133 2.86 -6.16 -2.83
N TYR A 134 2.45 -5.15 -3.59
CA TYR A 134 2.70 -3.75 -3.26
C TYR A 134 1.37 -3.00 -3.17
N HIS A 135 1.23 -2.23 -2.09
CA HIS A 135 0.07 -1.40 -1.84
C HIS A 135 0.48 0.06 -1.85
N SER A 136 -0.14 0.84 -2.72
CA SER A 136 0.04 2.29 -2.73
C SER A 136 -0.56 2.88 -1.46
N LEU A 137 0.21 3.74 -0.80
CA LEU A 137 -0.28 4.54 0.31
C LEU A 137 -1.06 5.74 -0.22
N SER A 138 -1.93 6.31 0.61
CA SER A 138 -2.58 7.59 0.30
C SER A 138 -1.52 8.65 0.03
N SER A 139 -1.74 9.49 -1.00
CA SER A 139 -0.83 10.58 -1.34
C SER A 139 -0.68 11.63 -0.22
N GLY A 140 -1.61 11.66 0.73
CA GLY A 140 -1.53 12.48 1.95
C GLY A 140 -0.70 11.86 3.08
N ALA A 141 -0.25 10.62 2.95
CA ALA A 141 0.52 9.93 3.99
C ALA A 141 1.93 10.55 4.10
N ARG A 142 2.16 11.34 5.15
CA ARG A 142 3.47 11.97 5.43
C ARG A 142 4.42 11.07 6.22
N TRP A 143 3.86 10.13 6.96
CA TRP A 143 4.62 9.24 7.83
C TRP A 143 3.91 7.90 7.94
N VAL A 144 4.69 6.84 7.95
CA VAL A 144 4.21 5.46 8.08
C VAL A 144 4.57 4.97 9.48
N GLY A 145 3.57 4.49 10.21
CA GLY A 145 3.73 4.03 11.58
C GLY A 145 3.79 2.53 11.74
N ASP A 146 3.46 2.12 12.97
CA ASP A 146 3.27 0.72 13.28
C ASP A 146 2.06 0.19 12.53
N PHE A 147 2.24 -0.95 11.88
CA PHE A 147 1.13 -1.69 11.27
C PHE A 147 0.62 -2.72 12.26
N VAL A 148 -0.70 -2.85 12.34
CA VAL A 148 -1.37 -3.82 13.21
C VAL A 148 -2.37 -4.61 12.37
N HIS A 149 -2.32 -5.93 12.50
CA HIS A 149 -3.36 -6.78 11.93
C HIS A 149 -4.64 -6.61 12.75
N THR A 150 -5.69 -6.03 12.18
CA THR A 150 -6.93 -5.69 12.89
C THR A 150 -7.62 -6.92 13.51
N ARG A 151 -7.71 -8.03 12.76
CA ARG A 151 -8.30 -9.30 13.24
C ARG A 151 -7.48 -9.99 14.34
N LEU A 152 -6.16 -10.15 14.14
CA LEU A 152 -5.30 -10.90 15.06
C LEU A 152 -4.77 -10.05 16.22
N ARG A 153 -4.91 -8.71 16.12
CA ARG A 153 -4.35 -7.72 17.06
C ARG A 153 -2.84 -7.85 17.27
N THR A 154 -2.14 -8.38 16.26
CA THR A 154 -0.70 -8.52 16.26
C THR A 154 -0.06 -7.36 15.50
N LYS A 155 1.04 -6.83 16.04
CA LYS A 155 1.87 -5.85 15.34
C LYS A 155 2.63 -6.56 14.22
N LEU A 156 2.77 -5.91 13.07
CA LEU A 156 3.66 -6.36 12.01
C LEU A 156 5.05 -5.77 12.20
N ASP A 157 6.06 -6.57 11.86
CA ASP A 157 7.44 -6.13 11.90
C ASP A 157 7.75 -5.26 10.68
N VAL A 158 8.23 -4.06 10.95
CA VAL A 158 8.64 -3.11 9.90
C VAL A 158 10.13 -3.31 9.67
N VAL A 159 10.48 -3.92 8.53
CA VAL A 159 11.85 -4.26 8.15
C VAL A 159 12.27 -3.49 6.91
N ASN A 160 13.56 -3.24 6.73
CA ASN A 160 14.06 -2.69 5.48
C ASN A 160 13.92 -3.73 4.35
N LEU A 161 13.74 -3.29 3.10
CA LEU A 161 13.68 -4.18 1.95
C LEU A 161 14.91 -5.09 1.85
N GLY A 162 16.11 -4.54 2.09
CA GLY A 162 17.34 -5.33 2.07
C GLY A 162 17.44 -6.38 3.19
N GLU A 163 16.84 -6.12 4.35
CA GLU A 163 16.73 -7.11 5.43
C GLU A 163 15.70 -8.17 5.07
N MET A 164 14.56 -7.77 4.52
CA MET A 164 13.53 -8.71 4.10
C MET A 164 13.98 -9.60 2.94
N ASP A 165 14.78 -9.07 2.03
CA ASP A 165 15.39 -9.84 0.93
C ASP A 165 16.52 -10.74 1.42
N ARG A 166 17.20 -10.36 2.52
CA ARG A 166 18.19 -11.22 3.19
C ARG A 166 17.54 -12.36 3.98
N GLU A 167 16.49 -12.08 4.74
CA GLU A 167 15.81 -13.06 5.58
C GLU A 167 14.96 -14.03 4.76
N ALA A 168 14.34 -13.54 3.68
CA ALA A 168 13.47 -14.33 2.82
C ALA A 168 13.70 -14.03 1.34
N PRO A 169 14.90 -14.33 0.78
CA PRO A 169 15.15 -14.22 -0.64
C PRO A 169 14.16 -15.12 -1.40
N GLY A 170 13.33 -14.52 -2.24
CA GLY A 170 12.34 -15.28 -3.03
C GLY A 170 11.05 -15.68 -2.30
N ARG A 171 10.73 -15.09 -1.13
CA ARG A 171 9.45 -15.20 -0.36
C ARG A 171 8.44 -16.20 -0.94
N VAL A 172 8.69 -17.49 -0.68
CA VAL A 172 7.98 -18.63 -1.28
C VAL A 172 6.66 -18.98 -0.59
N GLN A 173 6.23 -18.22 0.42
CA GLN A 173 5.00 -18.52 1.14
C GLN A 173 3.96 -17.42 0.90
N ALA A 174 2.87 -17.77 0.23
CA ALA A 174 1.65 -16.97 0.27
C ALA A 174 0.89 -17.36 1.55
N GLY A 175 1.32 -16.82 2.69
CA GLY A 175 0.67 -17.05 3.99
C GLY A 175 -0.77 -16.51 4.03
N SER A 176 -1.54 -16.92 5.05
CA SER A 176 -2.93 -16.45 5.22
C SER A 176 -3.02 -14.97 5.61
N PHE A 177 -1.96 -14.43 6.23
CA PHE A 177 -1.88 -13.03 6.64
C PHE A 177 -0.42 -12.55 6.62
N PRO A 178 -0.18 -11.25 6.41
CA PRO A 178 1.15 -10.66 6.49
C PRO A 178 1.65 -10.61 7.93
N VAL A 179 2.95 -10.86 8.10
CA VAL A 179 3.67 -10.75 9.38
C VAL A 179 4.73 -9.65 9.36
N MET A 180 5.21 -9.28 8.16
CA MET A 180 6.24 -8.26 7.95
C MET A 180 5.79 -7.27 6.87
N VAL A 181 6.32 -6.05 6.94
CA VAL A 181 6.11 -5.00 5.95
C VAL A 181 7.42 -4.24 5.72
N SER A 182 7.70 -3.88 4.46
CA SER A 182 8.72 -2.86 4.15
C SER A 182 8.12 -1.73 3.35
N GLN A 183 8.78 -0.59 3.44
CA GLN A 183 8.58 0.51 2.52
C GLN A 183 9.41 0.26 1.26
N LEU A 184 8.80 0.51 0.11
CA LEU A 184 9.53 0.63 -1.15
C LEU A 184 9.99 2.10 -1.23
N GLY A 185 11.31 2.31 -1.31
CA GLY A 185 11.93 3.64 -1.37
C GLY A 185 11.59 4.41 -2.63
#